data_AF-A0A844EPX8-F1
#
_entry.id   AF-A0A844EPX8-F1
#
_cell.length_a   1.000
_cell.length_b   1.000
_cell.length_c   1.000
_cell.angle_alpha   90.00
_cell.angle_beta   90.00
_cell.angle_gamma   90.00
#
_symmetry.space_group_name_H-M   'P 1'
#
loop_
_entity.id
_entity.type
_entity.pdbx_description
1 polymer ?
#
loop_
_entity_poly.entity_id
_entity_poly.type
_entity_poly.pdbx_seq_one_letter_code
_entity_poly.pdbx_strand_id
1 'polypeptide(L)'
;FHSLNKEEIHQIVKLMAKNIIDRIKEQNINLKITPAAIDIVAEAGFDAEYGARPIRRVLQDKIEDLLSEELLAGNIETGATVTIGAKKG
;
A
#
# COMPACT_ATOMS: atom_id res chain seq x y z
N PHE A 1 15.94 21.49 8.08
CA PHE A 1 14.90 20.52 7.71
C PHE A 1 15.55 19.15 7.71
N HIS A 2 15.08 18.22 8.54
CA HIS A 2 15.55 16.84 8.47
C HIS A 2 14.82 16.17 7.30
N SER A 3 15.56 15.83 6.26
CA SER A 3 15.04 14.93 5.24
C SER A 3 14.70 13.61 5.92
N LEU A 4 13.48 13.13 5.73
CA LEU A 4 13.05 11.83 6.26
C LEU A 4 13.98 10.75 5.72
N ASN A 5 14.51 9.91 6.62
CA ASN A 5 15.36 8.80 6.21
C ASN A 5 14.49 7.68 5.60
N LYS A 6 15.07 6.84 4.73
CA LYS A 6 14.35 5.72 4.07
C LYS A 6 13.62 4.82 5.07
N GLU A 7 14.22 4.59 6.25
CA GLU A 7 13.60 3.79 7.32
C GLU A 7 12.35 4.44 7.92
N GLU A 8 12.37 5.76 8.13
CA GLU A 8 11.20 6.50 8.64
C GLU A 8 10.06 6.47 7.62
N ILE A 9 10.40 6.60 6.33
CA ILE A 9 9.46 6.49 5.23
C ILE A 9 8.82 5.11 5.19
N HIS A 10 9.60 4.04 5.35
CA HIS A 10 9.07 2.69 5.47
C HIS A 10 8.09 2.53 6.63
N GLN A 11 8.39 3.13 7.79
CA GLN A 11 7.48 3.09 8.93
C GLN A 11 6.16 3.83 8.63
N ILE A 12 6.24 4.98 7.97
CA ILE A 12 5.07 5.75 7.55
C ILE A 12 4.22 4.94 6.58
N VAL A 13 4.83 4.36 5.53
CA VAL A 13 4.13 3.50 4.56
C VAL A 13 3.46 2.33 5.27
N LYS A 14 4.15 1.67 6.22
CA LYS A 14 3.61 0.54 6.98
C LYS A 14 2.42 0.94 7.85
N LEU A 15 2.47 2.10 8.49
CA LEU A 15 1.35 2.67 9.26
C LEU A 15 0.16 2.99 8.35
N MET A 16 0.39 3.56 7.17
CA MET A 16 -0.66 3.84 6.20
C MET A 16 -1.29 2.58 5.64
N ALA A 17 -0.46 1.60 5.27
CA ALA A 17 -0.87 0.29 4.81
C ALA A 17 -1.74 -0.42 5.84
N LYS A 18 -1.41 -0.31 7.13
CA LYS A 18 -2.21 -0.88 8.21
C LYS A 18 -3.64 -0.35 8.21
N ASN A 19 -3.84 0.96 8.03
CA ASN A 19 -5.19 1.55 7.95
C ASN A 19 -6.00 1.00 6.78
N ILE A 20 -5.36 0.71 5.65
CA ILE A 20 -6.02 0.09 4.48
C ILE A 20 -6.36 -1.35 4.79
N ILE A 21 -5.43 -2.12 5.37
CA ILE A 21 -5.65 -3.51 5.78
C ILE A 21 -6.83 -3.60 6.74
N ASP A 22 -6.91 -2.72 7.75
CA ASP A 22 -8.01 -2.71 8.71
C ASP A 22 -9.36 -2.46 8.02
N ARG A 23 -9.45 -1.49 7.09
CA ARG A 23 -10.68 -1.23 6.31
C ARG A 23 -11.11 -2.42 5.46
N ILE A 24 -10.16 -3.07 4.79
CA ILE A 24 -10.44 -4.24 3.94
C ILE A 24 -10.84 -5.45 4.80
N LYS A 25 -10.27 -5.56 6.00
CA LYS A 25 -10.64 -6.58 6.98
C LYS A 25 -12.07 -6.41 7.49
N GLU A 26 -12.58 -5.18 7.63
CA GLU A 26 -14.00 -4.94 7.94
C GLU A 26 -14.92 -5.50 6.84
N GLN A 27 -14.45 -5.60 5.59
CA GLN A 27 -15.14 -6.25 4.48
C GLN A 27 -14.92 -7.77 4.43
N ASN A 28 -14.40 -8.38 5.51
CA ASN A 28 -14.03 -9.79 5.60
C ASN A 28 -12.94 -10.23 4.61
N ILE A 29 -12.08 -9.32 4.15
CA ILE A 29 -10.98 -9.65 3.23
C ILE A 29 -9.66 -9.47 3.97
N ASN A 30 -8.77 -10.45 3.86
CA ASN A 30 -7.47 -10.40 4.51
C ASN A 30 -6.43 -9.86 3.53
N LEU A 31 -6.01 -8.61 3.72
CA LEU A 31 -4.96 -7.99 2.90
C LEU A 31 -3.57 -8.19 3.52
N LYS A 32 -2.62 -8.70 2.75
CA LYS A 32 -1.20 -8.77 3.10
C LYS A 32 -0.38 -7.97 2.10
N ILE A 33 0.52 -7.14 2.59
CA ILE A 33 1.42 -6.33 1.75
C ILE A 33 2.84 -6.82 1.98
N THR A 34 3.53 -7.16 0.89
CA THR A 34 4.91 -7.64 0.96
C THR A 34 5.89 -6.50 1.24
N PRO A 35 7.06 -6.77 1.86
CA PRO A 35 8.10 -5.76 2.03
C PRO A 35 8.52 -5.10 0.72
N ALA A 36 8.59 -5.87 -0.38
CA ALA A 36 8.92 -5.34 -1.70
C ALA A 36 7.90 -4.28 -2.18
N ALA A 37 6.61 -4.47 -1.90
CA ALA A 37 5.59 -3.49 -2.24
C ALA A 37 5.73 -2.20 -1.40
N ILE A 38 6.10 -2.35 -0.12
CA ILE A 38 6.41 -1.21 0.76
C ILE A 38 7.62 -0.43 0.22
N ASP A 39 8.68 -1.12 -0.19
CA ASP A 39 9.87 -0.50 -0.80
C ASP A 39 9.49 0.29 -2.06
N ILE A 40 8.72 -0.27 -3.00
CA ILE A 40 8.31 0.45 -4.21
C ILE A 40 7.48 1.68 -3.88
N VAL A 41 6.54 1.58 -2.94
CA VAL A 41 5.70 2.73 -2.56
C VAL A 41 6.53 3.80 -1.84
N ALA A 42 7.49 3.39 -1.02
CA ALA A 42 8.44 4.29 -0.38
C ALA A 42 9.33 5.00 -1.41
N GLU A 43 9.87 4.27 -2.39
CA GLU A 43 10.67 4.82 -3.48
C GLU A 43 9.84 5.77 -4.37
N ALA A 44 8.61 5.39 -4.72
CA ALA A 44 7.74 6.15 -5.63
C ALA A 44 7.10 7.39 -4.99
N GLY A 45 6.85 7.35 -3.69
CA GLY A 45 6.24 8.47 -2.96
C GLY A 45 7.26 9.34 -2.22
N PHE A 46 8.54 8.96 -2.20
CA PHE A 46 9.60 9.82 -1.69
C PHE A 46 9.99 10.85 -2.74
N ASP A 47 9.53 12.07 -2.52
CA ASP A 47 9.97 13.23 -3.28
C ASP A 47 10.76 14.14 -2.33
N ALA A 48 12.01 14.47 -2.71
CA ALA A 48 12.90 15.28 -1.88
C ALA A 48 12.41 16.72 -1.67
N GLU A 49 11.59 17.24 -2.59
CA GLU A 49 10.95 18.57 -2.49
C GLU A 49 9.60 18.51 -1.75
N TYR A 50 8.81 17.44 -1.93
CA TYR A 50 7.44 17.34 -1.39
C TYR A 50 7.28 16.45 -0.14
N GLY A 51 8.33 15.77 0.30
CA GLY A 51 8.33 14.86 1.45
C GLY A 51 7.38 13.67 1.28
N ALA A 52 6.85 13.11 2.38
CA ALA A 52 5.99 11.93 2.38
C ALA A 52 4.54 12.17 1.85
N ARG A 53 4.20 13.38 1.38
CA ARG A 53 2.83 13.70 0.94
C ARG A 53 2.32 12.85 -0.24
N PRO A 54 3.12 12.52 -1.27
CA PRO A 54 2.68 11.68 -2.38
C PRO A 54 2.46 10.21 -1.99
N ILE A 55 3.13 9.74 -0.93
CA ILE A 55 3.12 8.33 -0.49
C ILE A 55 1.71 7.82 -0.23
N ARG A 56 0.91 8.60 0.50
CA ARG A 56 -0.46 8.21 0.84
C ARG A 56 -1.27 7.92 -0.41
N ARG A 57 -1.18 8.84 -1.37
CA ARG A 57 -1.95 8.82 -2.59
C ARG A 57 -1.54 7.64 -3.46
N VAL A 58 -0.24 7.45 -3.67
CA VAL A 58 0.27 6.31 -4.44
C VAL A 58 -0.12 4.97 -3.82
N LEU A 59 -0.06 4.86 -2.49
CA LEU A 59 -0.46 3.64 -1.79
C LEU A 59 -1.96 3.38 -1.93
N GLN A 60 -2.79 4.39 -1.71
CA GLN A 60 -4.24 4.29 -1.83
C GLN A 60 -4.65 3.97 -3.26
N ASP A 61 -4.25 4.79 -4.24
CA ASP A 61 -4.60 4.58 -5.65
C ASP A 61 -4.19 3.16 -6.09
N LYS A 62 -2.93 2.76 -5.89
CA LYS A 62 -2.48 1.42 -6.32
C LYS A 62 -3.20 0.27 -5.63
N ILE A 63 -3.43 0.34 -4.32
CA ILE A 63 -4.02 -0.77 -3.57
C ILE A 63 -5.53 -0.81 -3.74
N GLU A 64 -6.20 0.33 -3.64
CA GLU A 64 -7.66 0.44 -3.77
C GLU A 64 -8.11 0.17 -5.21
N ASP A 65 -7.36 0.62 -6.23
CA ASP A 65 -7.68 0.31 -7.62
C ASP A 65 -7.57 -1.19 -7.90
N LEU A 66 -6.44 -1.81 -7.54
CA LEU A 66 -6.23 -3.25 -7.74
C LEU A 66 -7.28 -4.08 -7.00
N LEU A 67 -7.61 -3.74 -5.76
CA LEU A 67 -8.64 -4.44 -5.01
C LEU A 67 -10.01 -4.26 -5.66
N SER A 68 -10.32 -3.05 -6.14
CA SER A 68 -11.59 -2.75 -6.80
C SER A 68 -11.72 -3.53 -8.11
N GLU A 69 -10.68 -3.57 -8.93
CA GLU A 69 -10.65 -4.35 -10.17
C GLU A 69 -10.84 -5.84 -9.91
N GLU A 70 -10.12 -6.41 -8.94
CA GLU A 70 -10.20 -7.83 -8.60
C GLU A 70 -11.53 -8.22 -7.95
N LEU A 71 -12.13 -7.31 -7.16
CA LEU A 71 -13.50 -7.48 -6.64
C LEU A 71 -14.52 -7.45 -7.77
N LEU A 72 -14.41 -6.52 -8.72
CA LEU A 72 -15.31 -6.41 -9.88
C LEU A 72 -15.15 -7.60 -10.83
N ALA A 73 -13.94 -8.14 -10.97
CA ALA A 73 -13.66 -9.35 -11.74
C ALA A 73 -14.21 -10.62 -11.06
N GLY A 74 -14.58 -10.55 -9.78
CA GLY A 74 -15.04 -11.71 -8.99
C GLY A 74 -13.90 -12.62 -8.53
N ASN A 75 -12.65 -12.15 -8.58
CA ASN A 75 -11.48 -12.92 -8.13
C ASN A 75 -11.31 -12.89 -6.61
N ILE A 76 -11.86 -11.87 -5.95
CA ILE A 76 -11.82 -11.71 -4.49
C ILE A 76 -13.20 -12.03 -3.92
N GLU A 77 -13.28 -13.13 -3.19
CA GLU A 77 -14.46 -13.51 -2.43
C GLU A 77 -14.34 -13.09 -0.96
N THR A 78 -15.48 -13.00 -0.28
CA THR A 78 -15.55 -12.76 1.16
C THR A 78 -14.80 -13.86 1.91
N GLY A 79 -13.83 -13.49 2.74
CA GLY A 79 -12.93 -14.43 3.43
C GLY A 79 -11.62 -14.70 2.70
N ALA A 80 -11.44 -14.19 1.48
CA ALA A 80 -10.21 -14.38 0.72
C ALA A 80 -9.02 -13.66 1.36
N THR A 81 -7.84 -14.23 1.16
CA THR A 81 -6.57 -13.59 1.55
C THR A 81 -5.85 -13.10 0.29
N VAL A 82 -5.78 -11.78 0.14
CA VAL A 82 -5.12 -11.11 -0.97
C VAL A 82 -3.71 -10.71 -0.54
N THR A 83 -2.71 -11.05 -1.36
CA THR A 83 -1.33 -10.65 -1.11
C THR A 83 -0.85 -9.71 -2.21
N ILE A 84 -0.58 -8.45 -1.84
CA ILE A 84 -0.04 -7.45 -2.74
C ILE A 84 1.49 -7.53 -2.73
N GLY A 85 2.00 -8.01 -3.86
CA GLY A 85 3.41 -8.06 -4.22
C GLY A 85 3.83 -6.85 -5.04
N ALA A 86 5.13 -6.56 -5.04
CA ALA A 86 5.75 -5.76 -6.07
C ALA A 86 6.57 -6.68 -6.98
N LYS A 87 6.43 -6.51 -8.29
CA LYS A 87 7.33 -7.08 -9.29
C LYS A 87 8.08 -5.92 -9.94
N LYS A 88 9.40 -5.83 -9.71
CA LYS A 88 10.26 -4.96 -10.52
C LYS A 88 10.27 -5.56 -11.92
N GLY A 89 9.61 -4.88 -12.86
CA GLY A 89 9.68 -5.15 -14.29
C GLY A 89 10.94 -4.51 -14.87
#